data_AF-A0AAW2X6Z9-F1
#
_entry.id   AF-A0AAW2X6Z9-F1
#
_cell.length_a   1.000
_cell.length_b   1.000
_cell.length_c   1.000
_cell.angle_alpha   90.00
_cell.angle_beta   90.00
_cell.angle_gamma   90.00
#
_symmetry.space_group_name_H-M   'P 1'
#
loop_
_entity.id
_entity.type
_entity.pdbx_description
1 polymer ?
#
loop_
_entity_poly.entity_id
_entity_poly.type
_entity_poly.pdbx_seq_one_letter_code
_entity_poly.pdbx_strand_id
1 'polypeptide(L)'
;MGWPFLGETIAYLKPYPATTIGKFMEQHISRYGKIYKSHLFGEPTIVSADAGCNARLKTHLLREVEKHTLLVLSSWTDNSVVCAQDEAKKFTFNLMAEHIMSLEPGNPETEQLKKEYITFMKGVVSAPLNFPGTAYRKALQSRSTILKFIEEKMEERIRRSREDDDDLLGWVLKNSNLSKEQILDLVLSLLFAGHETSSVAIALAIYFLQGCPSAVQQLREEHMEIAGGKKTGRELSWEEYKKMEFTQCVITSFDFPTLS
;
A
#
# COMPACT_ATOMS: atom_id res chain seq x y z
N MET A 1 -27.87 7.14 0.58
CA MET A 1 -27.81 7.71 -0.78
C MET A 1 -27.01 8.99 -0.67
N GLY A 2 -25.83 9.02 -1.28
CA GLY A 2 -24.89 10.15 -1.20
C GLY A 2 -25.33 11.35 -2.03
N TRP A 3 -24.61 12.46 -1.90
CA TRP A 3 -24.87 13.69 -2.64
C TRP A 3 -24.55 13.51 -4.14
N PRO A 4 -25.25 14.20 -5.06
CA PRO A 4 -24.86 14.20 -6.47
C PRO A 4 -23.42 14.71 -6.60
N PHE A 5 -22.58 14.01 -7.37
CA PHE A 5 -21.14 14.24 -7.60
C PHE A 5 -20.18 13.98 -6.44
N LEU A 6 -20.56 14.23 -5.18
CA LEU A 6 -19.67 14.00 -4.02
C LEU A 6 -19.89 12.62 -3.37
N GLY A 7 -21.01 11.97 -3.67
CA GLY A 7 -21.37 10.69 -3.08
C GLY A 7 -21.32 10.73 -1.55
N GLU A 8 -20.49 9.87 -0.96
CA GLU A 8 -20.29 9.76 0.49
C GLU A 8 -18.95 10.35 0.96
N THR A 9 -18.21 11.02 0.08
CA THR A 9 -16.84 11.52 0.31
C THR A 9 -16.70 12.41 1.54
N ILE A 10 -17.64 13.35 1.76
CA ILE A 10 -17.59 14.25 2.93
C ILE A 10 -17.74 13.47 4.23
N ALA A 11 -18.62 12.47 4.24
CA ALA A 11 -18.84 11.64 5.42
C ALA A 11 -17.65 10.69 5.67
N TYR A 12 -17.03 10.20 4.60
CA TYR A 12 -15.82 9.38 4.63
C TYR A 12 -14.60 10.15 5.18
N LEU A 13 -14.39 11.41 4.76
CA LEU A 13 -13.25 12.25 5.17
C LEU A 13 -13.42 12.93 6.54
N LYS A 14 -14.52 12.68 7.24
CA LYS A 14 -14.78 13.33 8.54
C LYS A 14 -13.72 12.88 9.55
N PRO A 15 -12.99 13.80 10.22
CA PRO A 15 -11.94 13.42 11.16
C PRO A 15 -12.45 12.49 12.28
N TYR A 16 -11.64 11.50 12.64
CA TYR A 16 -11.89 10.57 13.75
C TYR A 16 -10.58 10.21 14.45
N PRO A 17 -10.62 9.73 15.71
CA PRO A 17 -9.41 9.28 16.41
C PRO A 17 -8.73 8.12 15.67
N ALA A 18 -7.40 8.22 15.48
CA ALA A 18 -6.60 7.23 14.75
C ALA A 18 -6.63 5.80 15.34
N THR A 19 -7.07 5.65 16.59
CA THR A 19 -7.24 4.35 17.27
C THR A 19 -8.56 3.65 16.92
N THR A 20 -9.40 4.25 16.08
CA THR A 20 -10.69 3.72 15.64
C THR A 20 -10.80 3.78 14.12
N ILE A 21 -11.73 3.02 13.53
CA ILE A 21 -12.00 3.10 12.08
C ILE A 21 -12.93 4.28 11.73
N GLY A 22 -13.43 5.02 12.73
CA GLY A 22 -14.34 6.14 12.54
C GLY A 22 -15.80 5.73 12.31
N LYS A 23 -16.72 6.62 12.70
CA LYS A 23 -18.18 6.36 12.68
C LYS A 23 -18.71 6.00 11.29
N PHE A 24 -18.17 6.61 10.24
CA PHE A 24 -18.57 6.31 8.86
C PHE A 24 -18.31 4.83 8.55
N MET A 25 -17.09 4.37 8.82
CA MET A 25 -16.71 3.00 8.54
C MET A 25 -17.49 2.01 9.41
N GLU A 26 -17.64 2.27 10.71
CA GLU A 26 -18.43 1.41 11.61
C GLU A 26 -19.88 1.22 11.12
N GLN A 27 -20.55 2.31 10.73
CA GLN A 27 -21.93 2.27 10.29
C GLN A 27 -22.09 1.52 8.96
N HIS A 28 -21.20 1.78 8.00
CA HIS A 28 -21.26 1.12 6.69
C HIS A 28 -20.91 -0.36 6.78
N ILE A 29 -19.92 -0.73 7.58
CA ILE A 29 -19.58 -2.14 7.83
C ILE A 29 -20.75 -2.85 8.51
N SER A 30 -21.35 -2.23 9.53
CA SER A 30 -22.51 -2.80 10.21
C SER A 30 -23.71 -2.97 9.30
N ARG A 31 -23.89 -2.08 8.32
CA ARG A 31 -25.08 -2.06 7.45
C ARG A 31 -24.94 -2.87 6.16
N TYR A 32 -23.76 -2.83 5.54
CA TYR A 32 -23.51 -3.38 4.20
C TYR A 32 -22.54 -4.55 4.22
N GLY A 33 -22.00 -4.89 5.38
CA GLY A 33 -20.93 -5.87 5.51
C GLY A 33 -19.56 -5.24 5.27
N LYS A 34 -18.53 -6.05 5.48
CA LYS A 34 -17.15 -5.59 5.51
C LYS A 34 -16.58 -5.21 4.13
N ILE A 35 -17.24 -5.58 3.04
CA ILE A 35 -16.93 -5.11 1.69
C ILE A 35 -18.22 -4.55 1.11
N TYR A 36 -18.21 -3.30 0.69
CA TYR A 36 -19.40 -2.63 0.21
C TYR A 36 -19.08 -1.65 -0.92
N LYS A 37 -20.11 -1.36 -1.73
CA LYS A 37 -20.03 -0.35 -2.79
C LYS A 37 -20.41 1.01 -2.23
N SER A 38 -19.66 2.03 -2.62
CA SER A 38 -19.92 3.43 -2.32
C SER A 38 -19.64 4.29 -3.56
N HIS A 39 -19.79 5.60 -3.40
CA HIS A 39 -19.41 6.58 -4.41
C HIS A 39 -18.53 7.60 -3.68
N LEU A 40 -17.21 7.50 -3.89
CA LEU A 40 -16.21 8.31 -3.22
C LEU A 40 -15.39 9.04 -4.29
N PHE A 41 -15.06 10.30 -4.03
CA PHE A 41 -14.28 11.16 -4.91
C PHE A 41 -14.87 11.30 -6.34
N GLY A 42 -16.19 11.19 -6.48
CA GLY A 42 -16.89 11.29 -7.77
C GLY A 42 -16.92 9.99 -8.58
N GLU A 43 -16.38 8.89 -8.06
CA GLU A 43 -16.30 7.62 -8.77
C GLU A 43 -16.99 6.47 -8.00
N PRO A 44 -17.64 5.52 -8.69
CA PRO A 44 -18.09 4.27 -8.08
C PRO A 44 -16.90 3.53 -7.45
N THR A 45 -16.91 3.37 -6.13
CA THR A 45 -15.78 2.87 -5.36
C THR A 45 -16.19 1.66 -4.55
N ILE A 46 -15.36 0.62 -4.50
CA ILE A 46 -15.53 -0.50 -3.58
C ILE A 46 -14.68 -0.24 -2.34
N VAL A 47 -15.29 -0.29 -1.17
CA VAL A 47 -14.64 -0.09 0.12
C VAL A 47 -14.55 -1.44 0.82
N SER A 48 -13.34 -1.83 1.24
CA SER A 48 -13.08 -3.06 1.97
C SER A 48 -12.53 -2.73 3.35
N ALA A 49 -13.20 -3.22 4.38
CA ALA A 49 -12.86 -3.11 5.80
C ALA A 49 -12.93 -4.49 6.47
N ASP A 50 -12.56 -5.55 5.73
CA ASP A 50 -12.58 -6.91 6.27
C ASP A 50 -11.54 -7.15 7.36
N ALA A 51 -11.99 -7.62 8.53
CA ALA A 51 -11.15 -7.95 9.69
C ALA A 51 -10.15 -9.09 9.44
N GLY A 52 -10.29 -9.85 8.34
CA GLY A 52 -9.22 -10.71 7.85
C GLY A 52 -7.94 -9.93 7.55
N CYS A 53 -8.07 -8.65 7.16
CA CYS A 53 -6.96 -7.73 7.01
C CYS A 53 -6.24 -7.52 8.35
N ASN A 54 -6.93 -7.28 9.48
CA ASN A 54 -6.28 -7.08 10.80
C ASN A 54 -5.56 -8.32 11.36
N ALA A 55 -6.07 -9.53 11.10
CA ALA A 55 -5.38 -10.75 11.50
C ALA A 55 -4.17 -11.02 10.57
N ARG A 56 -4.32 -10.83 9.26
CA ARG A 56 -3.23 -10.90 8.28
C ARG A 56 -2.17 -9.81 8.47
N LEU A 57 -2.56 -8.61 8.93
CA LEU A 57 -1.65 -7.52 9.32
C LEU A 57 -0.67 -8.00 10.40
N LYS A 58 -1.20 -8.71 11.39
CA LYS A 58 -0.44 -9.19 12.56
C LYS A 58 0.47 -10.37 12.27
N THR A 59 0.08 -11.28 11.36
CA THR A 59 0.81 -12.54 11.13
C THR A 59 1.59 -12.59 9.83
N HIS A 60 1.10 -11.99 8.74
CA HIS A 60 1.72 -12.07 7.42
C HIS A 60 2.34 -10.73 7.00
N LEU A 61 1.59 -9.62 7.09
CA LEU A 61 2.06 -8.35 6.56
C LEU A 61 3.30 -7.85 7.30
N LEU A 62 3.34 -7.95 8.65
CA LEU A 62 4.52 -7.48 9.40
C LEU A 62 5.80 -8.20 8.97
N ARG A 63 5.72 -9.51 8.73
CA ARG A 63 6.83 -10.33 8.22
C ARG A 63 7.21 -9.93 6.80
N GLU A 64 6.24 -9.74 5.91
CA GLU A 64 6.47 -9.29 4.54
C GLU A 64 7.13 -7.90 4.53
N VAL A 65 6.63 -6.96 5.34
CA VAL A 65 7.19 -5.63 5.51
C VAL A 65 8.64 -5.70 5.97
N GLU A 66 8.96 -6.50 7.00
CA GLU A 66 10.35 -6.67 7.48
C GLU A 66 11.23 -7.28 6.39
N LYS A 67 10.79 -8.37 5.73
CA LYS A 67 11.49 -9.02 4.62
C LYS A 67 11.83 -8.02 3.51
N HIS A 68 10.85 -7.28 3.02
CA HIS A 68 11.07 -6.29 1.95
C HIS A 68 11.92 -5.10 2.41
N THR A 69 11.78 -4.68 3.67
CA THR A 69 12.62 -3.61 4.25
C THR A 69 14.08 -4.05 4.25
N LEU A 70 14.37 -5.25 4.73
CA LEU A 70 15.73 -5.80 4.76
C LEU A 70 16.30 -6.03 3.36
N LEU A 71 15.49 -6.49 2.39
CA LEU A 71 15.92 -6.63 1.00
C LEU A 71 16.37 -5.30 0.38
N VAL A 72 15.69 -4.20 0.70
CA VAL A 72 16.04 -2.87 0.21
C VAL A 72 17.27 -2.34 0.93
N LEU A 73 17.27 -2.34 2.27
CA LEU A 73 18.37 -1.80 3.07
C LEU A 73 19.68 -2.58 2.89
N SER A 74 19.63 -3.90 2.73
CA SER A 74 20.83 -4.72 2.49
C SER A 74 21.47 -4.49 1.12
N SER A 75 20.73 -3.87 0.18
CA SER A 75 21.28 -3.47 -1.12
C SER A 75 22.04 -2.13 -1.08
N TRP A 76 21.95 -1.39 0.03
CA TRP A 76 22.66 -0.13 0.20
C TRP A 76 24.13 -0.41 0.53
N THR A 77 25.02 0.39 -0.06
CA THR A 77 26.47 0.28 0.16
C THR A 77 26.96 1.51 0.92
N ASP A 78 27.88 1.30 1.86
CA ASP A 78 28.44 2.39 2.64
C ASP A 78 29.11 3.44 1.74
N ASN A 79 28.92 4.72 2.07
CA ASN A 79 29.42 5.87 1.31
C ASN A 79 28.88 5.98 -0.13
N SER A 80 27.76 5.33 -0.44
CA SER A 80 27.02 5.55 -1.69
C SER A 80 25.92 6.61 -1.52
N VAL A 81 25.66 7.36 -2.59
CA VAL A 81 24.52 8.29 -2.65
C VAL A 81 23.33 7.54 -3.22
N VAL A 82 22.25 7.45 -2.43
CA VAL A 82 20.97 6.86 -2.85
C VAL A 82 19.88 7.92 -2.90
N CYS A 83 18.96 7.78 -3.85
CA CYS A 83 17.75 8.58 -3.88
C CYS A 83 16.72 7.93 -2.94
N ALA A 84 16.53 8.49 -1.75
CA ALA A 84 15.60 7.95 -0.74
C ALA A 84 14.17 7.77 -1.27
N GLN A 85 13.73 8.66 -2.18
CA GLN A 85 12.42 8.54 -2.82
C GLN A 85 12.33 7.32 -3.74
N ASP A 86 13.37 7.04 -4.53
CA ASP A 86 13.39 5.89 -5.44
C ASP A 86 13.45 4.58 -4.65
N GLU A 87 14.22 4.54 -3.57
CA GLU A 87 14.31 3.37 -2.67
C GLU A 87 12.99 3.14 -1.92
N ALA A 88 12.33 4.19 -1.44
CA ALA A 88 11.01 4.08 -0.81
C ALA A 88 9.94 3.61 -1.82
N LYS A 89 9.99 4.08 -3.07
CA LYS A 89 9.13 3.59 -4.15
C LYS A 89 9.41 2.12 -4.47
N LYS A 90 10.67 1.74 -4.59
CA LYS A 90 11.07 0.34 -4.82
C LYS A 90 10.55 -0.57 -3.71
N PHE A 91 10.74 -0.19 -2.45
CA PHE A 91 10.24 -0.91 -1.28
C PHE A 91 8.73 -1.14 -1.35
N THR A 92 7.95 -0.05 -1.45
CA THR A 92 6.49 -0.11 -1.38
C THR A 92 5.86 -0.79 -2.58
N PHE A 93 6.40 -0.59 -3.80
CA PHE A 93 5.91 -1.28 -4.99
C PHE A 93 6.06 -2.80 -4.84
N ASN A 94 7.27 -3.23 -4.45
CA ASN A 94 7.60 -4.64 -4.28
C ASN A 94 6.73 -5.30 -3.21
N LEU A 95 6.56 -4.65 -2.06
CA LEU A 95 5.69 -5.11 -0.99
C LEU A 95 4.25 -5.29 -1.47
N MET A 96 3.68 -4.30 -2.16
CA MET A 96 2.30 -4.38 -2.65
C MET A 96 2.13 -5.41 -3.78
N ALA A 97 3.13 -5.55 -4.66
CA ALA A 97 3.11 -6.53 -5.74
C ALA A 97 3.14 -7.97 -5.21
N GLU A 98 3.97 -8.26 -4.20
CA GLU A 98 4.02 -9.55 -3.51
C GLU A 98 2.73 -9.79 -2.73
N HIS A 99 2.26 -8.81 -1.94
CA HIS A 99 1.06 -8.97 -1.11
C HIS A 99 -0.24 -9.14 -1.91
N ILE A 100 -0.38 -8.45 -3.04
CA ILE A 100 -1.62 -8.51 -3.84
C ILE A 100 -1.62 -9.69 -4.81
N MET A 101 -0.48 -9.99 -5.45
CA MET A 101 -0.40 -10.91 -6.59
C MET A 101 0.75 -11.93 -6.49
N SER A 102 1.41 -12.06 -5.34
CA SER A 102 2.56 -12.96 -5.13
C SER A 102 3.70 -12.74 -6.14
N LEU A 103 3.92 -11.49 -6.54
CA LEU A 103 5.00 -11.13 -7.47
C LEU A 103 6.29 -10.86 -6.72
N GLU A 104 7.29 -11.73 -6.92
CA GLU A 104 8.58 -11.58 -6.25
C GLU A 104 9.43 -10.47 -6.90
N PRO A 105 10.16 -9.67 -6.11
CA PRO A 105 11.10 -8.67 -6.62
C PRO A 105 12.21 -9.27 -7.49
N GLY A 106 12.62 -8.56 -8.54
CA GLY A 106 13.69 -9.00 -9.43
C GLY A 106 13.26 -10.01 -10.50
N ASN A 107 12.07 -10.60 -10.40
CA ASN A 107 11.50 -11.39 -11.49
C ASN A 107 11.19 -10.48 -12.70
N PRO A 108 11.47 -10.92 -13.94
CA PRO A 108 11.27 -10.09 -15.13
C PRO A 108 9.84 -9.55 -15.29
N GLU A 109 8.84 -10.33 -14.89
CA GLU A 109 7.43 -9.91 -14.93
C GLU A 109 7.13 -8.78 -13.95
N THR A 110 7.67 -8.84 -12.73
CA THR A 110 7.52 -7.82 -11.69
C THR A 110 8.17 -6.51 -12.12
N GLU A 111 9.38 -6.59 -12.68
CA GLU A 111 10.10 -5.40 -13.18
C GLU A 111 9.41 -4.80 -14.41
N GLN A 112 8.79 -5.62 -15.27
CA GLN A 112 8.00 -5.12 -16.40
C GLN A 112 6.72 -4.44 -15.91
N LEU A 113 5.98 -5.05 -14.97
CA LEU A 113 4.81 -4.44 -14.36
C LEU A 113 5.16 -3.09 -13.71
N LYS A 114 6.29 -3.00 -13.01
CA LYS A 114 6.80 -1.76 -12.42
C LYS A 114 7.02 -0.66 -13.46
N LYS A 115 7.60 -0.98 -14.61
CA LYS A 115 7.82 -0.02 -15.71
C LYS A 115 6.51 0.52 -16.29
N GLU A 116 5.54 -0.36 -16.52
CA GLU A 116 4.20 0.04 -16.98
C GLU A 116 3.50 0.90 -15.94
N TYR A 117 3.60 0.52 -14.67
CA TYR A 117 3.02 1.25 -13.55
C TYR A 117 3.60 2.68 -13.44
N ILE A 118 4.93 2.86 -13.54
CA ILE A 118 5.56 4.18 -13.55
C ILE A 118 5.04 5.04 -14.72
N THR A 119 4.84 4.43 -15.90
CA THR A 119 4.32 5.13 -17.08
C THR A 119 2.85 5.53 -16.89
N PHE A 120 2.05 4.65 -16.31
CA PHE A 120 0.68 4.93 -15.91
C PHE A 120 0.60 6.11 -14.93
N MET A 121 1.42 6.08 -13.87
CA MET A 121 1.47 7.14 -12.85
C MET A 121 1.83 8.51 -13.42
N LYS A 122 2.79 8.57 -14.35
CA LYS A 122 3.14 9.81 -15.04
C LYS A 122 1.96 10.44 -15.77
N GLY A 123 1.02 9.63 -16.28
CA GLY A 123 -0.18 10.16 -16.93
C GLY A 123 -1.26 10.61 -15.94
N VAL A 124 -1.41 9.94 -14.80
CA VAL A 124 -2.35 10.33 -13.73
C VAL A 124 -2.08 11.74 -13.23
N VAL A 125 -0.80 12.11 -13.11
CA VAL A 125 -0.38 13.46 -12.67
C VAL A 125 -0.21 14.46 -13.82
N SER A 126 -0.58 14.10 -15.05
CA SER A 126 -0.42 14.95 -16.24
C SER A 126 -1.74 15.58 -16.71
N ALA A 127 -1.65 16.56 -17.61
CA ALA A 127 -2.83 17.13 -18.25
C ALA A 127 -3.61 16.06 -19.04
N PRO A 128 -4.95 15.98 -18.90
CA PRO A 128 -5.78 14.91 -19.46
C PRO A 128 -6.04 15.08 -20.97
N LEU A 129 -4.98 15.06 -21.77
CA LEU A 129 -5.02 15.29 -23.22
C LEU A 129 -4.73 13.99 -23.98
N ASN A 130 -5.75 13.42 -24.66
CA ASN A 130 -5.60 12.15 -25.38
C ASN A 130 -5.04 12.30 -26.81
N PHE A 131 -3.85 12.88 -26.93
CA PHE A 131 -3.14 13.01 -28.22
C PHE A 131 -1.90 12.13 -28.30
N PRO A 132 -1.49 11.66 -29.50
CA PRO A 132 -0.23 10.94 -29.70
C PRO A 132 0.96 11.66 -29.06
N GLY A 133 1.80 10.91 -28.34
CA GLY A 133 3.00 11.44 -27.69
C GLY A 133 2.81 12.00 -26.27
N THR A 134 1.58 12.28 -25.85
CA THR A 134 1.28 12.79 -24.49
C THR A 134 1.47 11.74 -23.40
N ALA A 135 1.76 12.20 -22.17
CA ALA A 135 1.84 11.33 -20.99
C ALA A 135 0.48 10.66 -20.69
N TYR A 136 -0.63 11.38 -20.82
CA TYR A 136 -1.98 10.86 -20.61
C TYR A 136 -2.30 9.70 -21.58
N ARG A 137 -2.03 9.85 -22.89
CA ARG A 137 -2.26 8.76 -23.85
C ARG A 137 -1.38 7.53 -23.57
N LYS A 138 -0.12 7.73 -23.21
CA LYS A 138 0.78 6.64 -22.81
C LYS A 138 0.26 5.91 -21.56
N ALA A 139 -0.25 6.64 -20.58
CA ALA A 139 -0.84 6.03 -19.39
C ALA A 139 -2.10 5.22 -19.67
N LEU A 140 -2.96 5.63 -20.61
CA LEU A 140 -4.10 4.81 -21.03
C LEU A 140 -3.64 3.48 -21.66
N GLN A 141 -2.54 3.49 -22.42
CA GLN A 141 -1.94 2.28 -22.98
C GLN A 141 -1.36 1.39 -21.88
N SER A 142 -0.54 1.96 -20.98
CA SER A 142 0.00 1.22 -19.84
C SER A 142 -1.10 0.67 -18.93
N ARG A 143 -2.19 1.40 -18.70
CA ARG A 143 -3.37 0.89 -17.97
C ARG A 143 -3.90 -0.39 -18.63
N SER A 144 -4.07 -0.40 -19.95
CA SER A 144 -4.54 -1.60 -20.66
C SER A 144 -3.56 -2.76 -20.52
N THR A 145 -2.24 -2.51 -20.60
CA THR A 145 -1.21 -3.53 -20.38
C THR A 145 -1.25 -4.09 -18.96
N ILE A 146 -1.37 -3.23 -17.94
CA ILE A 146 -1.45 -3.63 -16.54
C ILE A 146 -2.70 -4.46 -16.27
N LEU A 147 -3.87 -4.03 -16.78
CA LEU A 147 -5.13 -4.77 -16.60
C LEU A 147 -5.05 -6.17 -17.22
N LYS A 148 -4.46 -6.31 -18.41
CA LYS A 148 -4.21 -7.62 -19.04
C LYS A 148 -3.28 -8.50 -18.21
N PHE A 149 -2.21 -7.92 -17.66
CA PHE A 149 -1.32 -8.66 -16.76
C PHE A 149 -2.04 -9.17 -15.51
N ILE A 150 -2.85 -8.33 -14.87
CA ILE A 150 -3.65 -8.72 -13.69
C ILE A 150 -4.66 -9.81 -14.08
N GLU A 151 -5.28 -9.68 -15.25
CA GLU A 151 -6.23 -10.65 -15.82
C GLU A 151 -5.57 -12.02 -16.03
N GLU A 152 -4.37 -12.08 -16.61
CA GLU A 152 -3.59 -13.30 -16.76
C GLU A 152 -3.29 -13.94 -15.40
N LYS A 153 -2.83 -13.16 -14.41
CA LYS A 153 -2.58 -13.63 -13.03
C LYS A 153 -3.85 -14.14 -12.35
N MET A 154 -4.99 -13.54 -12.64
CA MET A 154 -6.28 -13.97 -12.13
C MET A 154 -6.69 -15.31 -12.76
N GLU A 155 -6.54 -15.47 -14.08
CA GLU A 155 -6.85 -16.70 -14.80
C GLU A 155 -5.95 -17.87 -14.40
N GLU A 156 -4.66 -17.60 -14.13
CA GLU A 156 -3.73 -18.57 -13.55
C GLU A 156 -4.24 -19.16 -12.23
N ARG A 157 -4.76 -18.31 -11.34
CA ARG A 157 -5.34 -18.72 -10.04
C ARG A 157 -6.62 -19.52 -10.22
N ILE A 158 -7.50 -19.11 -11.15
CA ILE A 158 -8.74 -19.85 -11.45
C ILE A 158 -8.43 -21.25 -11.99
N ARG A 159 -7.39 -21.39 -12.83
CA ARG A 159 -7.00 -22.68 -13.42
C ARG A 159 -6.31 -23.60 -12.42
N ARG A 160 -5.59 -23.05 -11.44
CA ARG A 160 -4.95 -23.79 -10.35
C ARG A 160 -5.99 -24.13 -9.28
N SER A 161 -6.61 -25.30 -9.38
CA SER A 161 -7.50 -25.78 -8.32
C SER A 161 -6.69 -26.16 -7.06
N ARG A 162 -6.71 -25.29 -6.02
CA ARG A 162 -6.84 -25.58 -4.56
C ARG A 162 -6.02 -24.67 -3.63
N GLU A 163 -6.70 -24.34 -2.53
CA GLU A 163 -6.24 -24.17 -1.12
C GLU A 163 -5.12 -23.18 -0.74
N ASP A 164 -4.17 -22.81 -1.61
CA ASP A 164 -2.92 -22.11 -1.19
C ASP A 164 -2.75 -20.65 -1.68
N ASP A 165 -3.77 -20.04 -2.29
CA ASP A 165 -3.68 -18.62 -2.68
C ASP A 165 -3.82 -17.70 -1.45
N ASP A 166 -2.70 -17.49 -0.76
CA ASP A 166 -2.58 -16.66 0.44
C ASP A 166 -2.55 -15.16 0.13
N ASP A 167 -2.50 -14.75 -1.13
CA ASP A 167 -2.48 -13.33 -1.52
C ASP A 167 -3.89 -12.70 -1.59
N LEU A 168 -3.94 -11.38 -1.80
CA LEU A 168 -5.22 -10.68 -1.86
C LEU A 168 -6.05 -11.07 -3.08
N LEU A 169 -5.43 -11.25 -4.26
CA LEU A 169 -6.13 -11.62 -5.49
C LEU A 169 -6.83 -12.97 -5.35
N GLY A 170 -6.14 -13.97 -4.82
CA GLY A 170 -6.70 -15.29 -4.50
C GLY A 170 -7.81 -15.22 -3.46
N TRP A 171 -7.62 -14.41 -2.41
CA TRP A 171 -8.65 -14.20 -1.40
C TRP A 171 -9.92 -13.57 -1.98
N VAL A 172 -9.80 -12.53 -2.82
CA VAL A 172 -10.93 -11.86 -3.48
C VAL A 172 -11.67 -12.80 -4.43
N LEU A 173 -10.96 -13.65 -5.17
CA LEU A 173 -11.56 -14.66 -6.05
C LEU A 173 -12.39 -15.69 -5.28
N LYS A 174 -11.97 -16.06 -4.06
CA LYS A 174 -12.65 -17.07 -3.23
C LYS A 174 -13.80 -16.50 -2.40
N ASN A 175 -13.66 -15.25 -1.92
CA ASN A 175 -14.52 -14.69 -0.88
C ASN A 175 -15.42 -13.55 -1.36
N SER A 176 -15.44 -13.25 -2.66
CA SER A 176 -16.26 -12.16 -3.20
C SER A 176 -17.04 -12.61 -4.44
N ASN A 177 -18.15 -11.90 -4.71
CA ASN A 177 -18.93 -12.05 -5.94
C ASN A 177 -18.65 -10.90 -6.91
N LEU A 178 -17.41 -10.39 -6.93
CA LEU A 178 -17.02 -9.31 -7.81
C LEU A 178 -16.91 -9.81 -9.25
N SER A 179 -17.35 -8.97 -10.20
CA SER A 179 -17.09 -9.22 -11.62
C SER A 179 -15.59 -9.14 -11.91
N LYS A 180 -15.16 -9.79 -13.00
CA LYS A 180 -13.79 -9.73 -13.51
C LYS A 180 -13.26 -8.29 -13.55
N GLU A 181 -13.99 -7.38 -14.18
CA GLU A 181 -13.64 -5.95 -14.29
C GLU A 181 -13.42 -5.29 -12.92
N GLN A 182 -14.31 -5.56 -11.96
CA GLN A 182 -14.18 -5.04 -10.59
C GLN A 182 -12.95 -5.58 -9.86
N ILE A 183 -12.56 -6.83 -10.08
CA ILE A 183 -11.35 -7.41 -9.49
C ILE A 183 -10.11 -6.74 -10.09
N LEU A 184 -10.06 -6.55 -11.41
CA LEU A 184 -8.93 -5.89 -12.07
C LEU A 184 -8.75 -4.45 -11.57
N ASP A 185 -9.83 -3.68 -11.50
CA ASP A 185 -9.79 -2.29 -11.00
C ASP A 185 -9.47 -2.24 -9.49
N LEU A 186 -9.96 -3.18 -8.69
CA LEU A 186 -9.61 -3.29 -7.27
C LEU A 186 -8.11 -3.52 -7.09
N VAL A 187 -7.53 -4.51 -7.77
CA VAL A 187 -6.09 -4.82 -7.70
C VAL A 187 -5.24 -3.62 -8.12
N LEU A 188 -5.58 -2.98 -9.25
CA LEU A 188 -4.87 -1.81 -9.73
C LEU A 188 -4.96 -0.64 -8.74
N SER A 189 -6.15 -0.39 -8.18
CA SER A 189 -6.37 0.69 -7.21
C SER A 189 -5.61 0.47 -5.90
N LEU A 190 -5.51 -0.78 -5.43
CA LEU A 190 -4.77 -1.10 -4.21
C LEU A 190 -3.26 -1.01 -4.40
N LEU A 191 -2.75 -1.48 -5.56
CA LEU A 191 -1.35 -1.30 -5.92
C LEU A 191 -1.01 0.20 -5.95
N PHE A 192 -1.92 1.03 -6.45
CA PHE A 192 -1.78 2.49 -6.41
C PHE A 192 -1.77 3.05 -4.99
N ALA A 193 -2.79 2.73 -4.19
CA ALA A 193 -2.97 3.30 -2.87
C ALA A 193 -1.79 2.98 -1.94
N GLY A 194 -1.35 1.71 -1.92
CA GLY A 194 -0.29 1.26 -1.03
C GLY A 194 1.11 1.73 -1.44
N HIS A 195 1.33 1.98 -2.73
CA HIS A 195 2.63 2.41 -3.26
C HIS A 195 2.88 3.91 -3.11
N GLU A 196 1.97 4.75 -3.62
CA GLU A 196 2.23 6.20 -3.72
C GLU A 196 2.25 6.87 -2.34
N THR A 197 1.28 6.56 -1.48
CA THR A 197 1.17 7.19 -0.15
C THR A 197 2.34 6.82 0.76
N SER A 198 2.57 5.51 0.94
CA SER A 198 3.62 4.99 1.83
C SER A 198 5.02 5.39 1.38
N SER A 199 5.29 5.45 0.06
CA SER A 199 6.63 5.82 -0.43
C SER A 199 6.95 7.27 -0.16
N VAL A 200 5.97 8.17 -0.30
CA VAL A 200 6.11 9.58 0.05
C VAL A 200 6.28 9.74 1.57
N ALA A 201 5.49 9.05 2.38
CA ALA A 201 5.62 9.09 3.84
C ALA A 201 7.01 8.67 4.32
N ILE A 202 7.55 7.56 3.79
CA ILE A 202 8.90 7.09 4.12
C ILE A 202 9.97 8.09 3.67
N ALA A 203 9.85 8.63 2.44
CA ALA A 203 10.81 9.61 1.94
C ALA A 203 10.80 10.91 2.76
N LEU A 204 9.62 11.37 3.19
CA LEU A 204 9.46 12.52 4.07
C LEU A 204 10.05 12.24 5.46
N ALA A 205 9.81 11.06 6.03
CA ALA A 205 10.40 10.67 7.30
C ALA A 205 11.94 10.74 7.24
N ILE A 206 12.56 10.18 6.20
CA ILE A 206 14.01 10.27 5.99
C ILE A 206 14.46 11.74 5.86
N TYR A 207 13.73 12.54 5.08
CA TYR A 207 14.05 13.94 4.84
C TYR A 207 13.97 14.81 6.10
N PHE A 208 12.97 14.60 6.97
CA PHE A 208 12.82 15.38 8.19
C PHE A 208 13.74 14.88 9.31
N LEU A 209 13.95 13.56 9.42
CA LEU A 209 14.81 12.99 10.45
C LEU A 209 16.27 13.42 10.30
N GLN A 210 16.77 13.64 9.07
CA GLN A 210 18.12 14.20 8.91
C GLN A 210 18.28 15.60 9.54
N GLY A 211 17.20 16.37 9.64
CA GLY A 211 17.18 17.70 10.26
C GLY A 211 16.94 17.68 11.77
N CYS A 212 16.65 16.52 12.37
CA CYS A 212 16.33 16.38 13.79
C CYS A 212 17.16 15.26 14.46
N PRO A 213 18.46 15.50 14.73
CA PRO A 213 19.34 14.49 15.31
C PRO A 213 18.86 13.94 16.67
N SER A 214 18.17 14.75 17.47
CA SER A 214 17.58 14.31 18.75
C SER A 214 16.49 13.27 18.55
N ALA A 215 15.63 13.44 17.53
CA ALA A 215 14.62 12.43 17.20
C ALA A 215 15.27 11.14 16.69
N VAL A 216 16.32 11.23 15.87
CA VAL A 216 17.08 10.05 15.41
C VAL A 216 17.73 9.31 16.58
N GLN A 217 18.28 10.04 17.55
CA GLN A 217 18.89 9.46 18.74
C GLN A 217 17.85 8.70 19.58
N GLN A 218 16.68 9.32 19.83
CA GLN A 218 15.61 8.70 20.59
C GLN A 218 15.01 7.48 19.88
N LEU A 219 14.82 7.53 18.55
CA LEU A 219 14.44 6.37 17.74
C LEU A 219 15.46 5.24 17.85
N ARG A 220 16.76 5.58 17.86
CA ARG A 220 17.83 4.60 17.98
C ARG A 220 17.81 3.92 19.35
N GLU A 221 17.60 4.67 20.42
CA GLU A 221 17.46 4.13 21.78
C GLU A 221 16.27 3.17 21.88
N GLU A 222 15.08 3.59 21.39
CA GLU A 222 13.88 2.77 21.33
C GLU A 222 14.13 1.44 20.57
N HIS A 223 14.68 1.51 19.36
CA HIS A 223 14.90 0.30 18.56
C HIS A 223 16.06 -0.57 19.08
N MET A 224 17.08 0.00 19.74
CA MET A 224 18.13 -0.80 20.39
C MET A 224 17.59 -1.54 21.62
N GLU A 225 16.69 -0.95 22.39
CA GLU A 225 16.04 -1.64 23.52
C GLU A 225 15.15 -2.80 23.03
N ILE A 226 14.36 -2.57 21.98
CA ILE A 226 13.54 -3.61 21.35
C ILE A 226 14.43 -4.74 20.79
N ALA A 227 15.54 -4.40 20.11
CA ALA A 227 16.46 -5.37 19.53
C ALA A 227 17.30 -6.12 20.57
N GLY A 228 17.64 -5.49 21.70
CA GLY A 228 18.41 -6.11 22.79
C GLY A 228 17.68 -7.31 23.43
N GLY A 229 16.35 -7.39 23.27
CA GLY A 229 15.55 -8.55 23.65
C GLY A 229 15.49 -9.68 22.61
N LYS A 230 15.99 -9.49 21.38
CA LYS A 230 15.93 -10.49 20.30
C LYS A 230 17.10 -11.49 20.36
N LYS A 231 16.80 -12.75 20.04
CA LYS A 231 17.80 -13.71 19.56
C LYS A 231 18.08 -13.42 18.08
N THR A 232 19.35 -13.50 17.66
CA THR A 232 19.78 -13.28 16.27
C THR A 232 18.96 -14.13 15.30
N GLY A 233 18.42 -13.50 14.24
CA GLY A 233 17.65 -14.18 13.19
C GLY A 233 16.14 -14.35 13.45
N ARG A 234 15.58 -13.75 14.51
CA ARG A 234 14.13 -13.77 14.77
C ARG A 234 13.40 -12.63 14.05
N GLU A 235 12.30 -12.96 13.39
CA GLU A 235 11.35 -12.02 12.76
C GLU A 235 10.74 -11.05 13.79
N LEU A 236 10.38 -9.85 13.35
CA LEU A 236 9.68 -8.84 14.14
C LEU A 236 8.28 -9.32 14.50
N SER A 237 7.97 -9.32 15.79
CA SER A 237 6.67 -9.71 16.31
C SER A 237 5.76 -8.50 16.50
N TRP A 238 4.45 -8.76 16.51
CA TRP A 238 3.45 -7.72 16.80
C TRP A 238 3.64 -7.06 18.17
N GLU A 239 4.11 -7.81 19.17
CA GLU A 239 4.39 -7.26 20.50
C GLU A 239 5.58 -6.29 20.50
N GLU A 240 6.58 -6.53 19.65
CA GLU A 240 7.70 -5.59 19.46
C GLU A 240 7.27 -4.35 18.68
N TYR A 241 6.44 -4.51 17.63
CA TYR A 241 5.86 -3.37 16.92
C TYR A 241 5.08 -2.43 17.85
N LYS A 242 4.27 -2.97 18.77
CA LYS A 242 3.53 -2.17 19.76
C LYS A 242 4.41 -1.38 20.72
N LYS A 243 5.69 -1.75 20.89
CA LYS A 243 6.64 -1.03 21.74
C LYS A 243 7.29 0.17 21.04
N MET A 244 7.05 0.36 19.75
CA MET A 244 7.63 1.46 18.96
C MET A 244 6.84 2.78 19.18
N GLU A 245 6.69 3.20 20.43
CA GLU A 245 5.81 4.30 20.83
C GLU A 245 6.29 5.65 20.26
N PHE A 246 7.58 5.94 20.36
CA PHE A 246 8.18 7.15 19.80
C PHE A 246 8.17 7.11 18.27
N THR A 247 8.37 5.94 17.66
CA THR A 247 8.15 5.78 16.21
C THR A 247 6.73 6.19 15.80
N GLN A 248 5.68 5.87 16.58
CA GLN A 248 4.32 6.33 16.30
C GLN A 248 4.18 7.86 16.41
N CYS A 249 4.85 8.48 17.38
CA CYS A 249 4.90 9.95 17.49
C CYS A 249 5.53 10.59 16.24
N VAL A 250 6.61 9.99 15.74
CA VAL A 250 7.30 10.44 14.53
C VAL A 250 6.39 10.29 13.30
N ILE A 251 5.75 9.14 13.11
CA ILE A 251 4.80 8.91 12.00
C ILE A 251 3.65 9.92 12.03
N THR A 252 2.99 10.08 13.19
CA THR A 252 1.83 10.98 13.32
C THR A 252 2.18 12.45 13.13
N SER A 253 3.41 12.85 13.45
CA SER A 253 3.91 14.22 13.22
C SER A 253 4.09 14.54 11.73
N PHE A 254 4.24 13.54 10.86
CA PHE A 254 4.40 13.75 9.41
C PHE A 254 3.07 13.75 8.64
N ASP A 255 2.08 12.97 9.08
CA ASP A 255 0.75 12.92 8.45
C ASP A 255 -0.07 14.18 8.71
N PHE A 256 0.27 14.92 9.77
CA PHE A 256 -0.33 16.21 10.10
C PHE A 256 0.77 17.25 10.28
N PRO A 257 1.32 17.81 9.19
CA PRO A 257 2.13 19.02 9.29
C PRO A 257 1.19 20.10 9.81
N THR A 258 1.23 20.33 11.12
CA THR A 258 0.32 21.26 11.78
C THR A 258 0.50 22.63 11.16
N LEU A 259 -0.63 23.16 10.69
CA LEU A 259 -0.95 24.58 10.68
C LEU A 259 -0.24 25.24 11.86
N SER A 260 0.83 25.96 11.56
CA SER A 260 1.44 26.94 12.45
C SER A 260 0.96 28.33 12.06
#